data_AF-A0A521H7X4-F1
#
_entry.id   AF-A0A521H7X4-F1
#
_cell.length_a   1.000
_cell.length_b   1.000
_cell.length_c   1.000
_cell.angle_alpha   90.00
_cell.angle_beta   90.00
_cell.angle_gamma   90.00
#
_symmetry.space_group_name_H-M   'P 1'
#
loop_
_entity.id
_entity.type
_entity.pdbx_description
1 polymer ?
#
loop_
_entity_poly.entity_id
_entity_poly.type
_entity_poly.pdbx_seq_one_letter_code
_entity_poly.pdbx_strand_id
1 'polypeptide(L)'
;MEPMPSALLLGFLLAVPQLKTDAEKAAELIESAERLASKGEYHAAYQKYLTAMARYPETDGGRTATRRIGQPSGYLGCADMERAGPSANRVDVVVMGDGYMREEQESFDRLARYVPDLFRQHPVLGEYYGYHNFIRCNLFSAESGVGGYGREKDTALRAAASGLSSGQVAVDGSRVHRWLAELPEHDGLVCVFVPSGSHGTGGGGIATLGGRPDQVVYHEWGHAFAGLADEYDDDVGYTGPPGEAPNLATTDDPKKVPWRHWLDVRGTEVGIHRGGGGRVRGTWKPSVRGCAMNAGRDYCPVCREQIVLNLYRYVDPIDAVVPDAHPYARPEAGAKDGILRGDKPHELGVTVLQPKSHELEVRWWVLPAEQAPPPPAGAGEKSRSERGPLAPLEDKPAAQSRRNGKGEHAFKMRPDEFEPGLYRVVCRVRDTTEMSGDRLPWVLKDDGGLLESECGWWVLVEPELRGR
;
A
#
# COMPACT_ATOMS: atom_id res chain seq x y z
N MET A 1 -53.60 27.57 61.79
CA MET A 1 -52.35 26.79 61.83
C MET A 1 -52.09 26.36 60.39
N GLU A 2 -51.29 27.13 59.67
CA GLU A 2 -50.79 26.78 58.34
C GLU A 2 -49.25 26.80 58.40
N PRO A 3 -48.56 25.88 57.70
CA PRO A 3 -47.13 25.68 57.89
C PRO A 3 -46.29 26.59 56.99
N MET A 4 -45.12 27.00 57.49
CA MET A 4 -44.11 27.75 56.72
C MET A 4 -43.49 26.93 55.59
N PRO A 5 -43.07 27.57 54.49
CA PRO A 5 -42.36 26.88 53.40
C PRO A 5 -40.87 26.71 53.73
N SER A 6 -40.39 25.47 53.58
CA SER A 6 -38.97 25.09 53.66
C SER A 6 -38.15 25.72 52.54
N ALA A 7 -37.08 26.42 52.90
CA ALA A 7 -36.07 26.90 51.97
C ALA A 7 -35.25 25.73 51.42
N LEU A 8 -35.31 25.52 50.10
CA LEU A 8 -34.42 24.62 49.37
C LEU A 8 -33.03 25.28 49.27
N LEU A 9 -32.02 24.73 49.95
CA LEU A 9 -30.63 25.09 49.73
C LEU A 9 -30.15 24.41 48.42
N LEU A 10 -30.03 25.18 47.34
CA LEU A 10 -29.39 24.73 46.11
C LEU A 10 -27.86 24.79 46.30
N GLY A 11 -27.23 23.65 46.58
CA GLY A 11 -25.78 23.53 46.67
C GLY A 11 -25.14 23.57 45.28
N PHE A 12 -24.39 24.63 44.98
CA PHE A 12 -23.47 24.67 43.84
C PHE A 12 -22.28 23.75 44.14
N LEU A 13 -22.26 22.56 43.52
CA LEU A 13 -21.06 21.73 43.43
C LEU A 13 -20.09 22.38 42.44
N LEU A 14 -19.11 23.13 42.96
CA LEU A 14 -17.94 23.57 42.20
C LEU A 14 -17.16 22.32 41.77
N ALA A 15 -17.10 22.06 40.46
CA ALA A 15 -16.24 21.02 39.90
C ALA A 15 -14.77 21.37 40.18
N VAL A 16 -14.11 20.62 41.07
CA VAL A 16 -12.67 20.72 41.28
C VAL A 16 -11.98 20.12 40.05
N PRO A 17 -11.09 20.86 39.35
CA PRO A 17 -10.38 20.29 38.22
C PRO A 17 -9.50 19.14 38.71
N GLN A 18 -9.70 17.94 38.17
CA GLN A 18 -8.82 16.80 38.41
C GLN A 18 -7.40 17.13 37.92
N LEU A 19 -6.42 17.00 38.81
CA LEU A 19 -5.01 17.10 38.44
C LEU A 19 -4.63 15.90 37.57
N LYS A 20 -4.10 16.17 36.37
CA LYS A 20 -3.61 15.12 35.48
C LYS A 20 -2.49 14.33 36.14
N THR A 21 -2.51 13.02 35.92
CA THR A 21 -1.43 12.09 36.27
C THR A 21 -0.19 12.38 35.42
N ASP A 22 0.96 11.89 35.86
CA ASP A 22 2.21 12.04 35.10
C ASP A 22 2.18 11.26 33.77
N ALA A 23 1.45 10.14 33.73
CA ALA A 23 1.21 9.40 32.49
C ALA A 23 0.42 10.23 31.47
N GLU A 24 -0.67 10.87 31.89
CA GLU A 24 -1.48 11.75 31.02
C GLU A 24 -0.66 12.96 30.54
N LYS A 25 0.11 13.60 31.42
CA LYS A 25 0.98 14.73 31.04
C LYS A 25 2.07 14.29 30.05
N ALA A 26 2.64 13.10 30.21
CA ALA A 26 3.63 12.56 29.29
C ALA A 26 3.00 12.25 27.92
N ALA A 27 1.82 11.63 27.90
CA ALA A 27 1.07 11.35 26.68
C ALA A 27 0.75 12.65 25.90
N GLU A 28 0.29 13.70 26.58
CA GLU A 28 0.02 15.01 25.96
C GLU A 28 1.27 15.67 25.36
N LEU A 29 2.44 15.46 25.98
CA LEU A 29 3.71 15.92 25.41
C LEU A 29 4.07 15.16 24.13
N ILE A 30 3.85 13.84 24.09
CA ILE A 30 4.08 13.03 22.88
C ILE A 30 3.12 13.43 21.77
N GLU A 31 1.82 13.50 22.05
CA GLU A 31 0.81 13.93 21.07
C GLU A 31 1.11 15.36 20.56
N SER A 32 1.51 16.26 21.45
CA SER A 32 1.94 17.60 21.05
C SER A 32 3.20 17.58 20.21
N ALA A 33 4.16 16.69 20.48
CA ALA A 33 5.39 16.57 19.70
C ALA A 33 5.07 16.08 18.27
N GLU A 34 4.25 15.05 18.14
CA GLU A 34 3.82 14.48 16.87
C GLU A 34 3.05 15.50 16.03
N ARG A 35 2.11 16.23 16.65
CA ARG A 35 1.37 17.31 15.98
C ARG A 35 2.26 18.46 15.52
N LEU A 36 3.34 18.76 16.24
CA LEU A 36 4.31 19.79 15.83
C LEU A 36 5.18 19.29 14.68
N ALA A 37 5.68 18.06 14.78
CA ALA A 37 6.47 17.42 13.72
C ALA A 37 5.66 17.31 12.42
N SER A 38 4.36 17.00 12.50
CA SER A 38 3.51 16.91 11.31
C SER A 38 3.33 18.25 10.59
N LYS A 39 3.46 19.36 11.32
CA LYS A 39 3.44 20.73 10.78
C LYS A 39 4.81 21.23 10.31
N GLY A 40 5.86 20.42 10.47
CA GLY A 40 7.24 20.84 10.19
C GLY A 40 7.89 21.66 11.31
N GLU A 41 7.27 21.77 12.49
CA GLU A 41 7.80 22.50 13.65
C GLU A 41 8.78 21.63 14.46
N TYR A 42 9.82 21.12 13.81
CA TYR A 42 10.72 20.08 14.34
C TYR A 42 11.45 20.46 15.62
N HIS A 43 11.91 21.71 15.71
CA HIS A 43 12.56 22.19 16.92
C HIS A 43 11.60 22.13 18.12
N ALA A 44 10.36 22.63 17.93
CA ALA A 44 9.35 22.61 18.98
C ALA A 44 8.94 21.17 19.35
N ALA A 45 8.78 20.29 18.36
CA ALA A 45 8.54 18.87 18.57
C ALA A 45 9.65 18.23 19.43
N TYR A 46 10.92 18.47 19.08
CA TYR A 46 12.07 17.98 19.84
C TYR A 46 12.04 18.46 21.31
N GLN A 47 11.67 19.72 21.56
CA GLN A 47 11.54 20.23 22.93
C GLN A 47 10.43 19.53 23.75
N LYS A 48 9.33 19.12 23.10
CA LYS A 48 8.28 18.34 23.76
C LYS A 48 8.78 16.96 24.16
N TYR A 49 9.49 16.27 23.28
CA TYR A 49 10.13 14.99 23.63
C TYR A 49 11.15 15.15 24.75
N LEU A 50 12.02 16.18 24.69
CA LEU A 50 12.98 16.46 25.77
C LEU A 50 12.27 16.63 27.12
N THR A 51 11.16 17.36 27.13
CA THR A 51 10.38 17.58 28.35
C THR A 51 9.79 16.26 28.87
N ALA A 52 9.22 15.43 27.99
CA ALA A 52 8.65 14.13 28.38
C ALA A 52 9.72 13.19 28.94
N MET A 53 10.86 13.09 28.25
CA MET A 53 12.01 12.29 28.67
C MET A 53 12.56 12.74 30.03
N ALA A 54 12.72 14.05 30.24
CA ALA A 54 13.33 14.58 31.46
C ALA A 54 12.39 14.55 32.67
N ARG A 55 11.09 14.80 32.48
CA ARG A 55 10.13 14.95 33.59
C ARG A 55 9.37 13.68 33.92
N TYR A 56 9.19 12.78 32.95
CA TYR A 56 8.34 11.59 33.12
C TYR A 56 9.02 10.30 32.61
N PRO A 57 10.30 10.02 32.94
CA PRO A 57 11.08 8.94 32.32
C PRO A 57 10.46 7.54 32.51
N GLU A 58 9.76 7.31 33.63
CA GLU A 58 9.15 6.02 33.97
C GLU A 58 7.78 5.78 33.33
N THR A 59 7.26 6.75 32.57
CA THR A 59 5.97 6.64 31.86
C THR A 59 6.19 6.10 30.44
N ASP A 60 5.14 5.60 29.79
CA ASP A 60 5.22 5.19 28.38
C ASP A 60 5.59 6.36 27.45
N GLY A 61 5.11 7.56 27.77
CA GLY A 61 5.48 8.77 27.04
C GLY A 61 6.95 9.11 27.20
N GLY A 62 7.49 9.05 28.43
CA GLY A 62 8.92 9.22 28.69
C GLY A 62 9.79 8.21 27.96
N ARG A 63 9.43 6.91 28.03
CA ARG A 63 10.11 5.84 27.30
C ARG A 63 10.08 6.03 25.79
N THR A 64 8.95 6.49 25.26
CA THR A 64 8.81 6.82 23.83
C THR A 64 9.73 7.97 23.43
N ALA A 65 9.77 9.04 24.24
CA ALA A 65 10.71 10.14 24.00
C ALA A 65 12.18 9.68 24.06
N THR A 66 12.56 8.87 25.06
CA THR A 66 13.92 8.30 25.16
C THR A 66 14.27 7.47 23.93
N ARG A 67 13.35 6.62 23.46
CA ARG A 67 13.56 5.79 22.27
C ARG A 67 13.74 6.63 20.99
N ARG A 68 12.95 7.70 20.84
CA ARG A 68 12.95 8.56 19.65
C ARG A 68 14.09 9.56 19.61
N ILE A 69 14.44 10.20 20.72
CA ILE A 69 15.41 11.32 20.73
C ILE A 69 16.58 11.16 21.70
N GLY A 70 16.66 10.05 22.45
CA GLY A 70 17.68 9.82 23.46
C GLY A 70 19.07 9.52 22.89
N GLN A 71 19.19 9.39 21.57
CA GLN A 71 20.44 9.16 20.85
C GLN A 71 20.79 10.37 19.97
N PRO A 72 22.07 10.52 19.56
CA PRO A 72 22.50 11.62 18.68
C PRO A 72 21.77 11.68 17.34
N SER A 73 21.32 10.53 16.83
CA SER A 73 20.41 10.41 15.70
C SER A 73 19.11 9.75 16.15
N GLY A 74 17.98 10.13 15.58
CA GLY A 74 16.68 9.67 16.05
C GLY A 74 15.52 10.02 15.14
N TYR A 75 14.33 10.08 15.73
CA TYR A 75 13.04 10.19 15.05
C TYR A 75 12.22 11.35 15.62
N LEU A 76 11.63 12.16 14.75
CA LEU A 76 10.85 13.35 15.13
C LEU A 76 9.34 13.13 15.02
N GLY A 77 8.90 12.30 14.06
CA GLY A 77 7.48 12.07 13.78
C GLY A 77 7.23 11.75 12.31
N CYS A 78 6.01 11.34 11.99
CA CYS A 78 5.51 11.25 10.62
C CYS A 78 4.36 12.22 10.36
N ALA A 79 4.07 12.45 9.09
CA ALA A 79 2.93 13.22 8.61
C ALA A 79 2.41 12.61 7.32
N ASP A 80 1.09 12.54 7.17
CA ASP A 80 0.48 12.29 5.87
C ASP A 80 0.82 13.46 4.95
N MET A 81 1.41 13.16 3.80
CA MET A 81 1.51 14.10 2.69
C MET A 81 0.23 14.04 1.86
N GLU A 82 -0.22 12.82 1.55
CA GLU A 82 -1.49 12.55 0.87
C GLU A 82 -2.06 11.23 1.37
N ARG A 83 -3.37 11.19 1.63
CA ARG A 83 -4.08 9.99 2.08
C ARG A 83 -5.31 9.77 1.21
N ALA A 84 -5.29 8.71 0.41
CA ALA A 84 -6.37 8.35 -0.50
C ALA A 84 -7.39 7.38 0.14
N GLY A 85 -7.03 6.73 1.24
CA GLY A 85 -7.90 5.82 1.98
C GLY A 85 -7.22 5.20 3.21
N PRO A 86 -7.91 4.26 3.88
CA PRO A 86 -7.33 3.49 4.97
C PRO A 86 -6.11 2.70 4.50
N SER A 87 -5.06 2.64 5.33
CA SER A 87 -3.84 1.86 5.07
C SER A 87 -4.12 0.36 4.86
N ALA A 88 -5.22 -0.15 5.42
CA ALA A 88 -5.66 -1.53 5.20
C ALA A 88 -6.02 -1.86 3.74
N ASN A 89 -6.23 -0.86 2.88
CA ASN A 89 -6.57 -1.05 1.46
C ASN A 89 -5.86 -0.06 0.53
N ARG A 90 -4.69 0.44 0.91
CA ARG A 90 -3.85 1.35 0.11
C ARG A 90 -2.40 0.96 0.28
N VAL A 91 -1.59 1.22 -0.74
CA VAL A 91 -0.14 1.10 -0.64
C VAL A 91 0.40 2.31 0.12
N ASP A 92 0.92 2.08 1.32
CA ASP A 92 1.57 3.12 2.13
C ASP A 92 3.03 3.30 1.68
N VAL A 93 3.27 4.37 0.91
CA VAL A 93 4.62 4.79 0.49
C VAL A 93 5.21 5.70 1.55
N VAL A 94 6.11 5.16 2.38
CA VAL A 94 6.78 5.93 3.42
C VAL A 94 8.02 6.60 2.85
N VAL A 95 8.22 7.89 3.14
CA VAL A 95 9.39 8.65 2.71
C VAL A 95 10.20 9.07 3.92
N MET A 96 11.46 8.66 3.98
CA MET A 96 12.41 8.99 5.05
C MET A 96 13.61 9.76 4.51
N GLY A 97 14.28 10.49 5.40
CA GLY A 97 15.55 11.16 5.11
C GLY A 97 16.64 10.60 6.00
N ASP A 98 17.83 10.36 5.43
CA ASP A 98 19.03 10.09 6.22
C ASP A 98 20.14 11.08 5.89
N GLY A 99 20.96 11.40 6.89
CA GLY A 99 22.03 12.38 6.77
C GLY A 99 21.54 13.84 6.79
N TYR A 100 20.35 14.10 7.33
CA TYR A 100 19.82 15.45 7.59
C TYR A 100 19.77 15.69 9.09
N MET A 101 20.47 16.72 9.57
CA MET A 101 20.37 17.19 10.95
C MET A 101 18.97 17.74 11.26
N ARG A 102 18.67 18.01 12.53
CA ARG A 102 17.38 18.60 12.95
C ARG A 102 17.12 19.95 12.29
N GLU A 103 18.17 20.71 12.06
CA GLU A 103 18.16 22.02 11.44
C GLU A 103 18.03 21.94 9.89
N GLU A 104 18.20 20.75 9.31
CA GLU A 104 18.16 20.51 7.86
C GLU A 104 16.85 19.84 7.40
N GLN A 105 15.90 19.60 8.30
CA GLN A 105 14.68 18.85 8.01
C GLN A 105 13.80 19.49 6.93
N GLU A 106 13.82 20.83 6.79
CA GLU A 106 13.12 21.49 5.68
C GLU A 106 13.68 21.08 4.30
N SER A 107 14.98 20.78 4.21
CA SER A 107 15.60 20.31 2.97
C SER A 107 15.13 18.91 2.60
N PHE A 108 15.00 18.03 3.59
CA PHE A 108 14.39 16.72 3.42
C PHE A 108 12.90 16.84 3.06
N ASP A 109 12.14 17.70 3.74
CA ASP A 109 10.72 17.90 3.46
C ASP A 109 10.45 18.29 2.00
N ARG A 110 11.32 19.14 1.42
CA ARG A 110 11.23 19.51 0.00
C ARG A 110 11.54 18.35 -0.95
N LEU A 111 12.26 17.33 -0.52
CA LEU A 111 12.47 16.10 -1.28
C LEU A 111 11.25 15.20 -1.15
N ALA A 112 10.77 14.99 0.08
CA ALA A 112 9.65 14.12 0.35
C ALA A 112 8.38 14.54 -0.40
N ARG A 113 8.06 15.84 -0.41
CA ARG A 113 6.90 16.39 -1.13
C ARG A 113 6.94 16.19 -2.65
N TYR A 114 8.09 15.84 -3.22
CA TYR A 114 8.21 15.60 -4.65
C TYR A 114 7.75 14.19 -5.07
N VAL A 115 7.77 13.22 -4.15
CA VAL A 115 7.42 11.82 -4.46
C VAL A 115 5.95 11.67 -4.93
N PRO A 116 4.94 12.26 -4.26
CA PRO A 116 3.56 12.21 -4.74
C PRO A 116 3.41 12.75 -6.17
N ASP A 117 4.06 13.87 -6.48
CA ASP A 117 4.02 14.48 -7.82
C ASP A 117 4.66 13.60 -8.89
N LEU A 118 5.77 12.92 -8.58
CA LEU A 118 6.40 11.96 -9.48
C LEU A 118 5.48 10.78 -9.78
N PHE A 119 4.89 10.18 -8.74
CA PHE A 119 3.96 9.06 -8.91
C PHE A 119 2.77 9.48 -9.78
N ARG A 120 2.19 10.66 -9.53
CA ARG A 120 1.07 11.19 -10.31
C ARG A 120 1.39 11.41 -11.79
N GLN A 121 2.63 11.80 -12.10
CA GLN A 121 3.08 12.09 -13.46
C GLN A 121 3.51 10.84 -14.25
N HIS A 122 3.96 9.79 -13.55
CA HIS A 122 4.37 8.56 -14.21
C HIS A 122 3.16 7.82 -14.82
N PRO A 123 3.22 7.29 -16.06
CA PRO A 123 2.06 6.69 -16.72
C PRO A 123 1.38 5.55 -15.93
N VAL A 124 2.18 4.62 -15.39
CA VAL A 124 1.66 3.46 -14.64
C VAL A 124 1.23 3.84 -13.22
N LEU A 125 2.13 4.45 -12.43
CA LEU A 125 1.82 4.84 -11.06
C LEU A 125 0.69 5.88 -10.98
N GLY A 126 0.62 6.79 -11.96
CA GLY A 126 -0.39 7.83 -12.05
C GLY A 126 -1.78 7.31 -12.44
N GLU A 127 -1.84 6.19 -13.16
CA GLU A 127 -3.11 5.50 -13.46
C GLU A 127 -3.77 4.99 -12.17
N TYR A 128 -2.97 4.51 -11.23
CA TYR A 128 -3.42 3.97 -9.94
C TYR A 128 -3.07 4.89 -8.77
N TYR A 129 -2.97 6.19 -9.01
CA TYR A 129 -2.49 7.13 -8.00
C TYR A 129 -3.32 7.08 -6.70
N GLY A 130 -4.65 7.00 -6.84
CA GLY A 130 -5.58 6.91 -5.70
C GLY A 130 -5.49 5.62 -4.87
N TYR A 131 -4.60 4.70 -5.25
CA TYR A 131 -4.39 3.43 -4.56
C TYR A 131 -3.22 3.54 -3.56
N HIS A 132 -2.57 4.70 -3.49
CA HIS A 132 -1.42 4.95 -2.64
C HIS A 132 -1.76 5.98 -1.55
N ASN A 133 -1.17 5.81 -0.38
CA ASN A 133 -0.97 6.87 0.58
C ASN A 133 0.52 7.25 0.58
N PHE A 134 0.82 8.51 0.89
CA PHE A 134 2.19 9.00 1.00
C PHE A 134 2.41 9.59 2.38
N ILE A 135 3.37 9.02 3.11
CA ILE A 135 3.63 9.36 4.51
C ILE A 135 5.09 9.79 4.61
N ARG A 136 5.35 10.99 5.10
CA ARG A 136 6.72 11.44 5.38
C ARG A 136 7.07 11.12 6.82
N CYS A 137 8.22 10.52 7.07
CA CYS A 137 8.75 10.26 8.40
C CYS A 137 10.13 10.94 8.56
N ASN A 138 10.21 11.86 9.51
CA ASN A 138 11.38 12.70 9.73
C ASN A 138 12.33 12.05 10.74
N LEU A 139 13.48 11.59 10.23
CA LEU A 139 14.62 11.20 11.05
C LEU A 139 15.61 12.35 11.13
N PHE A 140 16.27 12.51 12.27
CA PHE A 140 17.38 13.45 12.41
C PHE A 140 18.69 12.69 12.60
N SER A 141 19.73 13.13 11.89
CA SER A 141 21.09 12.61 12.02
C SER A 141 21.95 13.49 12.91
N ALA A 142 22.92 12.88 13.58
CA ALA A 142 23.96 13.59 14.33
C ALA A 142 24.92 14.32 13.39
N GLU A 143 25.21 13.72 12.23
CA GLU A 143 26.05 14.29 11.18
C GLU A 143 25.28 14.48 9.87
N SER A 144 25.56 15.58 9.18
CA SER A 144 25.00 15.88 7.85
C SER A 144 25.79 15.14 6.78
N GLY A 145 25.12 14.63 5.75
CA GLY A 145 25.73 13.98 4.60
C GLY A 145 25.71 12.44 4.65
N VAL A 146 26.51 11.83 3.77
CA VAL A 146 26.64 10.37 3.63
C VAL A 146 28.07 9.95 3.97
N GLY A 147 28.26 8.77 4.57
CA GLY A 147 29.57 8.16 4.80
C GLY A 147 30.22 7.65 3.50
N GLY A 148 31.51 7.35 3.51
CA GLY A 148 32.24 6.80 2.37
C GLY A 148 33.71 7.20 2.34
N TYR A 149 34.48 6.55 1.45
CA TYR A 149 35.90 6.86 1.20
C TYR A 149 36.76 6.93 2.48
N GLY A 150 36.56 5.99 3.40
CA GLY A 150 37.31 5.91 4.66
C GLY A 150 36.80 6.81 5.78
N ARG A 151 35.64 7.47 5.62
CA ARG A 151 34.97 8.24 6.67
C ARG A 151 33.57 7.70 6.91
N GLU A 152 33.31 7.23 8.12
CA GLU A 152 31.94 6.96 8.56
C GLU A 152 31.30 8.25 9.07
N LYS A 153 29.98 8.35 8.91
CA LYS A 153 29.17 9.41 9.51
C LYS A 153 28.11 8.78 10.39
N ASP A 154 27.86 9.38 11.55
CA ASP A 154 26.76 8.97 12.43
C ASP A 154 25.44 9.57 11.95
N THR A 155 24.82 8.86 11.01
CA THR A 155 23.50 9.17 10.47
C THR A 155 22.46 8.18 11.00
N ALA A 156 21.18 8.58 10.99
CA ALA A 156 20.07 7.81 11.52
C ALA A 156 19.97 6.40 10.92
N LEU A 157 20.24 6.27 9.61
CA LEU A 157 20.17 5.02 8.84
C LEU A 157 21.53 4.52 8.36
N ARG A 158 22.63 5.14 8.79
CA ARG A 158 24.01 4.80 8.37
C ARG A 158 24.20 4.81 6.85
N ALA A 159 23.62 5.80 6.17
CA ALA A 159 23.84 6.07 4.76
C ALA A 159 25.34 6.13 4.45
N ALA A 160 25.76 5.33 3.47
CA ALA A 160 27.13 5.29 2.99
C ALA A 160 27.18 5.08 1.47
N ALA A 161 28.28 5.49 0.84
CA ALA A 161 28.61 5.01 -0.49
C ALA A 161 28.71 3.47 -0.47
N SER A 162 27.99 2.79 -1.38
CA SER A 162 27.91 1.32 -1.38
C SER A 162 29.25 0.65 -1.67
N GLY A 163 30.14 1.35 -2.39
CA GLY A 163 31.42 0.82 -2.85
C GLY A 163 31.30 -0.15 -4.03
N LEU A 164 30.08 -0.47 -4.49
CA LEU A 164 29.83 -1.36 -5.62
C LEU A 164 29.98 -0.63 -6.95
N SER A 165 29.54 0.63 -7.02
CA SER A 165 29.72 1.50 -8.17
C SER A 165 29.91 2.96 -7.75
N SER A 166 30.48 3.78 -8.64
CA SER A 166 30.75 5.18 -8.35
C SER A 166 29.44 5.95 -8.15
N GLY A 167 29.31 6.64 -7.01
CA GLY A 167 28.16 7.49 -6.71
C GLY A 167 26.90 6.74 -6.24
N GLN A 168 26.94 5.42 -6.07
CA GLN A 168 25.86 4.63 -5.50
C GLN A 168 25.87 4.71 -3.97
N VAL A 169 24.69 4.84 -3.38
CA VAL A 169 24.48 4.96 -1.93
C VAL A 169 23.50 3.93 -1.42
N ALA A 170 23.73 3.45 -0.21
CA ALA A 170 22.91 2.48 0.48
C ALA A 170 22.69 2.89 1.95
N VAL A 171 21.67 2.33 2.58
CA VAL A 171 21.37 2.49 4.00
C VAL A 171 21.28 1.13 4.70
N ASP A 172 21.38 1.14 6.03
CA ASP A 172 21.17 -0.05 6.86
C ASP A 172 19.67 -0.35 6.98
N GLY A 173 19.20 -1.36 6.23
CA GLY A 173 17.79 -1.77 6.22
C GLY A 173 17.24 -2.16 7.60
N SER A 174 18.08 -2.68 8.50
CA SER A 174 17.64 -3.00 9.87
C SER A 174 17.27 -1.75 10.66
N ARG A 175 17.93 -0.63 10.38
CA ARG A 175 17.61 0.68 10.98
C ARG A 175 16.37 1.31 10.35
N VAL A 176 16.18 1.12 9.03
CA VAL A 176 14.94 1.54 8.36
C VAL A 176 13.74 0.87 9.04
N HIS A 177 13.75 -0.46 9.16
CA HIS A 177 12.66 -1.19 9.81
C HIS A 177 12.48 -0.83 11.29
N ARG A 178 13.58 -0.57 12.02
CA ARG A 178 13.50 -0.10 13.41
C ARG A 178 12.70 1.20 13.53
N TRP A 179 12.98 2.18 12.67
CA TRP A 179 12.26 3.45 12.71
C TRP A 179 10.87 3.37 12.10
N LEU A 180 10.70 2.51 11.11
CA LEU A 180 9.40 2.24 10.52
C LEU A 180 8.42 1.68 11.55
N ALA A 181 8.89 0.89 12.53
CA ALA A 181 8.08 0.41 13.65
C ALA A 181 7.51 1.50 14.58
N GLU A 182 7.92 2.77 14.45
CA GLU A 182 7.25 3.90 15.10
C GLU A 182 5.94 4.32 14.41
N LEU A 183 5.72 3.86 13.17
CA LEU A 183 4.50 4.05 12.40
C LEU A 183 3.75 2.70 12.39
N PRO A 184 2.64 2.53 13.13
CA PRO A 184 2.03 1.21 13.29
C PRO A 184 1.32 0.68 12.03
N GLU A 185 0.84 1.56 11.15
CA GLU A 185 0.17 1.21 9.90
C GLU A 185 1.07 1.56 8.72
N HIS A 186 1.61 0.53 8.05
CA HIS A 186 2.42 0.65 6.83
C HIS A 186 2.56 -0.70 6.12
N ASP A 187 3.03 -0.67 4.88
CA ASP A 187 3.36 -1.88 4.09
C ASP A 187 4.83 -2.30 4.10
N GLY A 188 5.71 -1.57 4.80
CA GLY A 188 7.15 -1.85 4.74
C GLY A 188 7.87 -1.21 3.55
N LEU A 189 7.15 -0.40 2.77
CA LEU A 189 7.63 0.23 1.54
C LEU A 189 8.16 1.63 1.82
N VAL A 190 9.45 1.85 1.60
CA VAL A 190 10.16 3.07 2.03
C VAL A 190 11.03 3.65 0.92
N CYS A 191 10.84 4.92 0.59
CA CYS A 191 11.79 5.74 -0.17
C CYS A 191 12.69 6.52 0.81
N VAL A 192 13.98 6.25 0.83
CA VAL A 192 14.95 6.92 1.69
C VAL A 192 15.78 7.90 0.88
N PHE A 193 15.62 9.20 1.10
CA PHE A 193 16.47 10.22 0.50
C PHE A 193 17.75 10.41 1.30
N VAL A 194 18.86 10.52 0.59
CA VAL A 194 20.15 10.93 1.17
C VAL A 194 20.68 12.18 0.45
N PRO A 195 21.40 13.08 1.13
CA PRO A 195 21.78 14.40 0.61
C PRO A 195 22.83 14.37 -0.51
N SER A 196 23.51 13.25 -0.73
CA SER A 196 24.55 13.10 -1.75
C SER A 196 24.54 11.72 -2.37
N GLY A 197 24.97 11.62 -3.64
CA GLY A 197 24.92 10.40 -4.45
C GLY A 197 24.32 10.71 -5.82
N SER A 198 24.66 9.90 -6.82
CA SER A 198 24.07 10.01 -8.17
C SER A 198 23.15 8.82 -8.51
N HIS A 199 23.29 7.72 -7.76
CA HIS A 199 22.52 6.49 -7.92
C HIS A 199 22.01 6.00 -6.57
N GLY A 200 21.14 5.00 -6.57
CA GLY A 200 20.54 4.42 -5.39
C GLY A 200 20.77 2.92 -5.24
N THR A 201 20.09 2.35 -4.26
CA THR A 201 19.94 0.90 -4.11
C THR A 201 18.51 0.59 -3.75
N GLY A 202 17.92 -0.41 -4.39
CA GLY A 202 16.54 -0.80 -4.20
C GLY A 202 16.40 -2.29 -3.94
N GLY A 203 15.40 -2.66 -3.15
CA GLY A 203 15.02 -4.05 -2.92
C GLY A 203 14.41 -4.29 -1.54
N GLY A 204 13.62 -5.35 -1.41
CA GLY A 204 13.02 -5.75 -0.13
C GLY A 204 12.16 -4.66 0.53
N GLY A 205 11.47 -3.84 -0.29
CA GLY A 205 10.66 -2.72 0.17
C GLY A 205 11.41 -1.41 0.40
N ILE A 206 12.74 -1.36 0.28
CA ILE A 206 13.52 -0.13 0.53
C ILE A 206 14.10 0.37 -0.78
N ALA A 207 13.79 1.62 -1.14
CA ALA A 207 14.39 2.36 -2.26
C ALA A 207 15.26 3.49 -1.68
N THR A 208 16.57 3.37 -1.77
CA THR A 208 17.52 4.41 -1.34
C THR A 208 17.83 5.32 -2.51
N LEU A 209 17.70 6.63 -2.33
CA LEU A 209 17.72 7.63 -3.40
C LEU A 209 18.83 8.65 -3.15
N GLY A 210 19.85 8.62 -4.00
CA GLY A 210 20.89 9.66 -4.07
C GLY A 210 20.41 10.87 -4.86
N GLY A 211 20.10 11.98 -4.18
CA GLY A 211 19.69 13.22 -4.83
C GLY A 211 18.24 13.23 -5.35
N ARG A 212 18.01 13.87 -6.51
CA ARG A 212 16.67 14.16 -7.08
C ARG A 212 16.33 13.60 -8.48
N PRO A 213 17.05 12.67 -9.15
CA PRO A 213 16.64 12.31 -10.50
C PRO A 213 15.33 11.51 -10.48
N ASP A 214 14.28 11.97 -11.17
CA ASP A 214 13.00 11.24 -11.33
C ASP A 214 13.22 9.79 -11.74
N GLN A 215 14.16 9.58 -12.67
CA GLN A 215 14.53 8.26 -13.18
C GLN A 215 15.03 7.33 -12.07
N VAL A 216 15.80 7.85 -11.11
CA VAL A 216 16.28 7.07 -9.97
C VAL A 216 15.11 6.69 -9.08
N VAL A 217 14.15 7.59 -8.86
CA VAL A 217 12.94 7.25 -8.07
C VAL A 217 12.18 6.09 -8.69
N TYR A 218 11.88 6.13 -9.99
CA TYR A 218 11.15 5.05 -10.65
C TYR A 218 11.96 3.74 -10.72
N HIS A 219 13.26 3.84 -10.95
CA HIS A 219 14.16 2.68 -11.00
C HIS A 219 14.24 1.96 -9.65
N GLU A 220 14.59 2.69 -8.59
CA GLU A 220 14.73 2.10 -7.24
C GLU A 220 13.38 1.66 -6.67
N TRP A 221 12.29 2.37 -7.00
CA TRP A 221 10.95 1.91 -6.66
C TRP A 221 10.59 0.62 -7.38
N GLY A 222 11.01 0.42 -8.64
CA GLY A 222 10.81 -0.83 -9.37
C GLY A 222 11.41 -2.05 -8.67
N HIS A 223 12.63 -1.89 -8.12
CA HIS A 223 13.26 -2.92 -7.28
C HIS A 223 12.53 -3.10 -5.95
N ALA A 224 12.30 -2.01 -5.22
CA ALA A 224 11.77 -2.05 -3.86
C ALA A 224 10.32 -2.59 -3.82
N PHE A 225 9.50 -2.15 -4.76
CA PHE A 225 8.08 -2.46 -4.81
C PHE A 225 7.81 -3.78 -5.52
N ALA A 226 8.28 -3.94 -6.76
CA ALA A 226 7.87 -5.02 -7.64
C ALA A 226 8.92 -6.13 -7.84
N GLY A 227 10.08 -6.03 -7.18
CA GLY A 227 11.15 -7.03 -7.28
C GLY A 227 11.72 -7.15 -8.69
N LEU A 228 11.66 -6.06 -9.46
CA LEU A 228 12.27 -6.00 -10.79
C LEU A 228 13.80 -6.02 -10.66
N ALA A 229 14.48 -6.56 -11.66
CA ALA A 229 15.94 -6.52 -11.77
C ALA A 229 16.39 -5.47 -12.78
N ASP A 230 17.66 -5.09 -12.70
CA ASP A 230 18.29 -4.22 -13.67
C ASP A 230 18.23 -4.81 -15.08
N GLU A 231 17.91 -3.99 -16.07
CA GLU A 231 17.94 -4.34 -17.48
C GLU A 231 19.19 -3.80 -18.18
N TYR A 232 20.00 -2.94 -17.54
CA TYR A 232 21.28 -2.53 -18.12
C TYR A 232 22.30 -3.68 -18.13
N ASP A 233 23.21 -3.64 -19.10
CA ASP A 233 24.22 -4.66 -19.38
C ASP A 233 25.65 -4.11 -19.47
N ASP A 234 25.86 -2.87 -19.02
CA ASP A 234 27.11 -2.12 -19.14
C ASP A 234 28.10 -2.34 -17.98
N ASP A 235 27.70 -3.01 -16.90
CA ASP A 235 28.62 -3.42 -15.83
C ASP A 235 29.47 -4.65 -16.22
N VAL A 236 30.51 -4.41 -17.00
CA VAL A 236 31.50 -5.43 -17.39
C VAL A 236 32.25 -6.08 -16.22
N GLY A 237 32.11 -5.59 -14.99
CA GLY A 237 32.80 -6.08 -13.78
C GLY A 237 31.97 -6.95 -12.83
N TYR A 238 30.64 -7.06 -13.02
CA TYR A 238 29.79 -7.81 -12.10
C TYR A 238 30.00 -9.34 -12.22
N THR A 239 30.45 -9.99 -11.14
CA THR A 239 30.86 -11.40 -11.12
C THR A 239 30.02 -12.33 -10.22
N GLY A 240 28.93 -11.84 -9.61
CA GLY A 240 27.99 -12.68 -8.84
C GLY A 240 27.34 -13.83 -9.66
N PRO A 241 26.49 -14.67 -9.07
CA PRO A 241 25.65 -15.58 -9.85
C PRO A 241 24.59 -14.81 -10.67
N PRO A 242 24.16 -15.30 -11.84
CA PRO A 242 23.03 -14.71 -12.55
C PRO A 242 21.75 -14.93 -11.73
N GLY A 243 20.97 -13.87 -11.58
CA GLY A 243 19.67 -13.91 -10.90
C GLY A 243 18.51 -14.06 -11.88
N GLU A 244 17.35 -14.42 -11.35
CA GLU A 244 16.07 -14.37 -12.06
C GLU A 244 15.13 -13.38 -11.39
N ALA A 245 14.36 -12.66 -12.18
CA ALA A 245 13.35 -11.71 -11.75
C ALA A 245 12.22 -11.69 -12.77
N PRO A 246 11.07 -11.05 -12.50
CA PRO A 246 9.97 -10.96 -13.47
C PRO A 246 10.38 -10.42 -14.84
N ASN A 247 11.42 -9.57 -14.90
CA ASN A 247 12.00 -8.98 -16.11
C ASN A 247 13.45 -9.42 -16.40
N LEU A 248 13.97 -10.48 -15.77
CA LEU A 248 15.31 -11.01 -16.03
C LEU A 248 15.33 -12.54 -16.01
N ALA A 249 15.89 -13.15 -17.06
CA ALA A 249 15.96 -14.61 -17.19
C ALA A 249 17.41 -15.11 -17.27
N THR A 250 17.65 -16.34 -16.82
CA THR A 250 18.93 -17.07 -16.99
C THR A 250 18.95 -18.00 -18.21
N THR A 251 17.91 -17.95 -19.04
CA THR A 251 17.73 -18.78 -20.23
C THR A 251 17.16 -17.98 -21.40
N ASP A 252 17.49 -18.37 -22.63
CA ASP A 252 16.88 -17.87 -23.87
C ASP A 252 15.77 -18.77 -24.41
N ASP A 253 15.39 -19.83 -23.70
CA ASP A 253 14.29 -20.71 -24.11
C ASP A 253 12.96 -19.93 -24.01
N PRO A 254 12.27 -19.67 -25.13
CA PRO A 254 11.03 -18.89 -25.14
C PRO A 254 9.90 -19.53 -24.32
N LYS A 255 10.01 -20.81 -23.97
CA LYS A 255 9.03 -21.49 -23.12
C LYS A 255 9.29 -21.32 -21.62
N LYS A 256 10.48 -20.85 -21.25
CA LYS A 256 10.94 -20.79 -19.85
C LYS A 256 11.14 -19.39 -19.33
N VAL A 257 11.32 -18.38 -20.19
CA VAL A 257 11.43 -17.00 -19.73
C VAL A 257 10.17 -16.59 -18.92
N PRO A 258 10.31 -15.78 -17.86
CA PRO A 258 9.18 -15.37 -17.02
C PRO A 258 8.06 -14.69 -17.80
N TRP A 259 8.40 -13.88 -18.80
CA TRP A 259 7.47 -13.11 -19.64
C TRP A 259 7.06 -13.81 -20.94
N ARG A 260 7.14 -15.15 -21.01
CA ARG A 260 6.87 -15.93 -22.24
C ARG A 260 5.51 -15.62 -22.89
N HIS A 261 4.49 -15.28 -22.11
CA HIS A 261 3.15 -14.93 -22.61
C HIS A 261 3.12 -13.61 -23.41
N TRP A 262 4.16 -12.76 -23.29
CA TRP A 262 4.30 -11.56 -24.11
C TRP A 262 4.94 -11.82 -25.48
N LEU A 263 5.62 -12.95 -25.69
CA LEU A 263 6.42 -13.19 -26.90
C LEU A 263 5.59 -13.31 -28.18
N ASP A 264 4.36 -13.82 -28.07
CA ASP A 264 3.44 -14.00 -29.21
C ASP A 264 2.54 -12.76 -29.45
N VAL A 265 2.70 -11.72 -28.64
CA VAL A 265 1.83 -10.54 -28.63
C VAL A 265 2.30 -9.52 -29.65
N ARG A 266 1.61 -9.52 -30.80
CA ARG A 266 1.92 -8.60 -31.91
C ARG A 266 1.78 -7.14 -31.50
N GLY A 267 2.70 -6.31 -31.98
CA GLY A 267 2.68 -4.86 -31.73
C GLY A 267 3.36 -4.44 -30.44
N THR A 268 4.00 -5.36 -29.73
CA THR A 268 4.90 -5.06 -28.60
C THR A 268 6.36 -5.16 -29.04
N GLU A 269 7.26 -4.41 -28.40
CA GLU A 269 8.73 -4.55 -28.56
C GLU A 269 9.31 -5.64 -27.63
N VAL A 270 8.47 -6.50 -27.03
CA VAL A 270 8.93 -7.51 -26.07
C VAL A 270 9.61 -8.67 -26.79
N GLY A 271 10.82 -9.01 -26.34
CA GLY A 271 11.60 -10.10 -26.90
C GLY A 271 12.45 -10.81 -25.86
N ILE A 272 13.45 -11.57 -26.34
CA ILE A 272 14.47 -12.23 -25.51
C ILE A 272 15.81 -11.64 -25.91
N HIS A 273 16.19 -10.55 -25.26
CA HIS A 273 17.39 -9.80 -25.62
C HIS A 273 18.53 -10.19 -24.70
N ARG A 274 19.68 -10.54 -25.28
CA ARG A 274 20.86 -10.89 -24.49
C ARG A 274 21.32 -9.69 -23.66
N GLY A 275 21.68 -9.96 -22.42
CA GLY A 275 22.19 -8.99 -21.46
C GLY A 275 21.11 -8.44 -20.53
N GLY A 276 21.53 -8.04 -19.32
CA GLY A 276 20.68 -7.58 -18.23
C GLY A 276 21.28 -7.98 -16.88
N GLY A 277 20.82 -7.38 -15.79
CA GLY A 277 21.35 -7.61 -14.45
C GLY A 277 22.82 -7.22 -14.33
N GLY A 278 23.22 -6.15 -15.02
CA GLY A 278 24.61 -5.71 -15.11
C GLY A 278 25.53 -6.67 -15.87
N ARG A 279 25.01 -7.47 -16.82
CA ARG A 279 25.84 -8.43 -17.57
C ARG A 279 25.55 -8.42 -19.06
N VAL A 280 26.59 -8.61 -19.86
CA VAL A 280 26.49 -8.74 -21.33
C VAL A 280 26.10 -10.16 -21.76
N ARG A 281 26.35 -11.19 -20.93
CA ARG A 281 26.10 -12.62 -21.27
C ARG A 281 25.58 -13.41 -20.08
N GLY A 282 24.82 -14.47 -20.38
CA GLY A 282 24.27 -15.40 -19.38
C GLY A 282 22.92 -14.98 -18.80
N THR A 283 22.44 -13.80 -19.15
CA THR A 283 21.14 -13.25 -18.78
C THR A 283 20.43 -12.67 -20.01
N TRP A 284 19.11 -12.57 -19.91
CA TRP A 284 18.26 -11.99 -20.94
C TRP A 284 17.20 -11.07 -20.32
N LYS A 285 16.82 -10.03 -21.08
CA LYS A 285 15.84 -9.00 -20.71
C LYS A 285 14.70 -8.89 -21.74
N PRO A 286 13.52 -8.38 -21.34
CA PRO A 286 12.36 -8.28 -22.22
C PRO A 286 12.41 -7.10 -23.19
N SER A 287 13.14 -6.03 -22.87
CA SER A 287 13.25 -4.82 -23.69
C SER A 287 14.69 -4.32 -23.78
N VAL A 288 15.04 -3.67 -24.89
CA VAL A 288 16.37 -3.07 -25.08
C VAL A 288 16.42 -1.58 -24.73
N ARG A 289 15.28 -0.91 -24.61
CA ARG A 289 15.19 0.55 -24.39
C ARG A 289 13.90 0.96 -23.70
N GLY A 290 13.86 2.21 -23.23
CA GLY A 290 12.64 2.85 -22.73
C GLY A 290 12.19 2.40 -21.34
N CYS A 291 12.73 1.31 -20.80
CA CYS A 291 12.42 0.81 -19.46
C CYS A 291 13.14 1.60 -18.37
N ALA A 292 12.43 1.93 -17.28
CA ALA A 292 12.98 2.52 -16.06
C ALA A 292 14.02 1.61 -15.39
N MET A 293 13.94 0.28 -15.58
CA MET A 293 14.99 -0.66 -15.14
C MET A 293 16.26 -0.61 -15.99
N ASN A 294 16.29 0.25 -17.01
CA ASN A 294 17.47 0.56 -17.82
C ASN A 294 17.72 2.08 -17.74
N ALA A 295 17.60 2.83 -18.84
CA ALA A 295 17.78 4.28 -18.89
C ALA A 295 16.49 5.08 -19.18
N GLY A 296 15.32 4.43 -19.10
CA GLY A 296 14.02 5.02 -19.42
C GLY A 296 13.36 5.76 -18.25
N ARG A 297 12.19 6.36 -18.50
CA ARG A 297 11.30 6.90 -17.46
C ARG A 297 10.06 6.05 -17.22
N ASP A 298 9.68 5.21 -18.18
CA ASP A 298 8.49 4.36 -18.14
C ASP A 298 8.87 2.90 -17.90
N TYR A 299 7.96 2.09 -17.39
CA TYR A 299 8.17 0.64 -17.33
C TYR A 299 7.84 -0.02 -18.68
N CYS A 300 8.72 -0.91 -19.16
CA CYS A 300 8.42 -1.75 -20.32
C CYS A 300 7.18 -2.62 -20.05
N PRO A 301 6.51 -3.21 -21.07
CA PRO A 301 5.26 -3.96 -20.86
C PRO A 301 5.35 -5.04 -19.77
N VAL A 302 6.48 -5.76 -19.69
CA VAL A 302 6.72 -6.78 -18.66
C VAL A 302 6.87 -6.18 -17.26
N CYS A 303 7.67 -5.13 -17.11
CA CYS A 303 7.81 -4.44 -15.83
C CYS A 303 6.49 -3.79 -15.38
N ARG A 304 5.73 -3.20 -16.31
CA ARG A 304 4.43 -2.60 -16.05
C ARG A 304 3.41 -3.62 -15.55
N GLU A 305 3.31 -4.76 -16.21
CA GLU A 305 2.44 -5.86 -15.77
C GLU A 305 2.76 -6.26 -14.33
N GLN A 306 4.05 -6.44 -14.02
CA GLN A 306 4.49 -6.80 -12.67
C GLN A 306 4.18 -5.72 -11.63
N ILE A 307 4.34 -4.43 -11.97
CA ILE A 307 3.98 -3.30 -11.08
C ILE A 307 2.49 -3.33 -10.75
N VAL A 308 1.62 -3.54 -11.75
CA VAL A 308 0.16 -3.59 -11.56
C VAL A 308 -0.25 -4.82 -10.74
N LEU A 309 0.31 -6.00 -11.05
CA LEU A 309 0.04 -7.21 -10.26
C LEU A 309 0.49 -7.02 -8.81
N ASN A 310 1.68 -6.44 -8.59
CA ASN A 310 2.20 -6.23 -7.25
C ASN A 310 1.38 -5.22 -6.44
N LEU A 311 0.88 -4.15 -7.08
CA LEU A 311 -0.08 -3.22 -6.48
C LEU A 311 -1.30 -3.97 -5.92
N TYR A 312 -1.89 -4.86 -6.72
CA TYR A 312 -3.04 -5.65 -6.32
C TYR A 312 -2.76 -6.75 -5.28
N ARG A 313 -1.50 -6.94 -4.86
CA ARG A 313 -1.16 -7.73 -3.66
C ARG A 313 -1.45 -6.96 -2.36
N TYR A 314 -1.44 -5.63 -2.41
CA TYR A 314 -1.68 -4.74 -1.26
C TYR A 314 -3.11 -4.19 -1.23
N VAL A 315 -3.73 -4.02 -2.41
CA VAL A 315 -5.07 -3.41 -2.51
C VAL A 315 -6.10 -4.39 -3.03
N ASP A 316 -7.31 -4.32 -2.48
CA ASP A 316 -8.54 -4.99 -2.89
C ASP A 316 -9.36 -4.03 -3.77
N PRO A 317 -9.82 -4.45 -4.98
CA PRO A 317 -10.64 -3.62 -5.85
C PRO A 317 -11.98 -3.22 -5.21
N ILE A 318 -12.46 -3.98 -4.23
CA ILE A 318 -13.63 -3.63 -3.42
C ILE A 318 -13.17 -2.82 -2.21
N ASP A 319 -13.53 -1.54 -2.16
CA ASP A 319 -13.12 -0.61 -1.11
C ASP A 319 -14.09 -0.60 0.07
N ALA A 320 -15.40 -0.76 -0.19
CA ALA A 320 -16.42 -0.89 0.84
C ALA A 320 -17.63 -1.70 0.36
N VAL A 321 -18.38 -2.26 1.31
CA VAL A 321 -19.58 -3.07 1.07
C VAL A 321 -20.68 -2.66 2.04
N VAL A 322 -21.93 -2.62 1.58
CA VAL A 322 -23.09 -2.27 2.41
C VAL A 322 -24.31 -3.13 2.03
N PRO A 323 -24.97 -3.86 2.95
CA PRO A 323 -24.51 -4.12 4.32
C PRO A 323 -23.20 -4.91 4.32
N ASP A 324 -22.60 -5.09 5.50
CA ASP A 324 -21.39 -5.90 5.65
C ASP A 324 -21.54 -7.27 4.97
N ALA A 325 -20.51 -7.68 4.23
CA ALA A 325 -20.50 -8.96 3.56
C ALA A 325 -20.50 -10.11 4.57
N HIS A 326 -21.20 -11.19 4.24
CA HIS A 326 -21.22 -12.40 5.06
C HIS A 326 -20.05 -13.32 4.68
N PRO A 327 -19.51 -14.10 5.64
CA PRO A 327 -18.46 -15.07 5.38
C PRO A 327 -18.88 -16.10 4.32
N TYR A 328 -17.90 -16.74 3.69
CA TYR A 328 -18.14 -17.83 2.73
C TYR A 328 -18.85 -19.03 3.35
N ALA A 329 -18.66 -19.27 4.65
CA ALA A 329 -19.29 -20.38 5.34
C ALA A 329 -20.82 -20.28 5.24
N ARG A 330 -21.45 -21.39 4.85
CA ARG A 330 -22.91 -21.51 4.85
C ARG A 330 -23.42 -21.33 6.28
N PRO A 331 -24.41 -20.47 6.52
CA PRO A 331 -25.04 -20.30 7.82
C PRO A 331 -25.66 -21.62 8.32
N GLU A 332 -25.56 -21.87 9.62
CA GLU A 332 -26.21 -23.02 10.24
C GLU A 332 -27.74 -22.93 10.17
N ALA A 333 -28.40 -24.09 10.18
CA ALA A 333 -29.85 -24.16 10.20
C ALA A 333 -30.41 -23.43 11.45
N GLY A 334 -31.25 -22.42 11.23
CA GLY A 334 -31.83 -21.63 12.32
C GLY A 334 -30.99 -20.44 12.80
N ALA A 335 -29.86 -20.13 12.15
CA ALA A 335 -29.07 -18.94 12.46
C ALA A 335 -29.91 -17.66 12.35
N LYS A 336 -29.79 -16.79 13.36
CA LYS A 336 -30.50 -15.50 13.46
C LYS A 336 -29.70 -14.36 12.84
N ASP A 337 -28.38 -14.45 12.91
CA ASP A 337 -27.44 -13.46 12.38
C ASP A 337 -26.69 -14.02 11.16
N GLY A 338 -26.07 -13.14 10.35
CA GLY A 338 -25.32 -13.54 9.16
C GLY A 338 -26.18 -14.03 8.00
N ILE A 339 -27.48 -13.68 7.99
CA ILE A 339 -28.44 -13.97 6.92
C ILE A 339 -29.40 -12.79 6.78
N LEU A 340 -29.61 -12.33 5.55
CA LEU A 340 -30.64 -11.35 5.22
C LEU A 340 -32.00 -12.08 5.07
N ARG A 341 -33.04 -11.51 5.68
CA ARG A 341 -34.39 -12.06 5.72
C ARG A 341 -35.43 -10.96 5.46
N GLY A 342 -36.62 -11.37 5.04
CA GLY A 342 -37.78 -10.50 4.87
C GLY A 342 -38.34 -10.52 3.45
N ASP A 343 -39.49 -9.86 3.30
CA ASP A 343 -40.25 -9.73 2.05
C ASP A 343 -39.80 -8.53 1.21
N LYS A 344 -39.14 -7.57 1.83
CA LYS A 344 -38.64 -6.38 1.15
C LYS A 344 -37.43 -6.73 0.29
N PRO A 345 -37.27 -6.05 -0.86
CA PRO A 345 -36.05 -6.17 -1.65
C PRO A 345 -34.80 -5.84 -0.83
N HIS A 346 -33.78 -6.67 -0.95
CA HIS A 346 -32.48 -6.46 -0.35
C HIS A 346 -31.62 -5.60 -1.27
N GLU A 347 -31.20 -4.43 -0.78
CA GLU A 347 -30.30 -3.53 -1.50
C GLU A 347 -28.87 -3.78 -1.00
N LEU A 348 -28.02 -4.22 -1.93
CA LEU A 348 -26.63 -4.59 -1.70
C LEU A 348 -25.75 -3.62 -2.48
N GLY A 349 -24.76 -3.05 -1.83
CA GLY A 349 -23.89 -2.01 -2.37
C GLY A 349 -22.43 -2.41 -2.27
N VAL A 350 -21.67 -2.04 -3.30
CA VAL A 350 -20.21 -2.08 -3.30
C VAL A 350 -19.65 -0.75 -3.77
N THR A 351 -18.65 -0.24 -3.08
CA THR A 351 -17.79 0.85 -3.53
C THR A 351 -16.48 0.24 -4.00
N VAL A 352 -16.05 0.60 -5.20
CA VAL A 352 -14.85 0.04 -5.84
C VAL A 352 -13.77 1.10 -6.00
N LEU A 353 -12.51 0.66 -6.01
CA LEU A 353 -11.38 1.53 -6.35
C LEU A 353 -11.48 2.02 -7.80
N GLN A 354 -10.88 3.17 -8.08
CA GLN A 354 -11.00 3.83 -9.39
C GLN A 354 -9.63 4.17 -9.95
N PRO A 355 -9.17 3.43 -10.97
CA PRO A 355 -8.10 3.86 -11.83
C PRO A 355 -8.49 5.15 -12.57
N LYS A 356 -7.50 5.89 -13.04
CA LYS A 356 -7.70 7.22 -13.63
C LYS A 356 -8.44 7.17 -14.97
N SER A 357 -8.18 6.18 -15.81
CA SER A 357 -8.60 6.18 -17.21
C SER A 357 -9.67 5.14 -17.56
N HIS A 358 -9.98 4.23 -16.63
CA HIS A 358 -10.97 3.17 -16.85
C HIS A 358 -11.72 2.82 -15.56
N GLU A 359 -12.87 2.15 -15.73
CA GLU A 359 -13.72 1.71 -14.60
C GLU A 359 -13.66 0.19 -14.47
N LEU A 360 -13.67 -0.29 -13.23
CA LEU A 360 -13.69 -1.71 -12.89
C LEU A 360 -15.02 -2.36 -13.29
N GLU A 361 -14.96 -3.63 -13.71
CA GLU A 361 -16.15 -4.42 -14.02
C GLU A 361 -16.80 -4.97 -12.75
N VAL A 362 -18.08 -4.69 -12.54
CA VAL A 362 -18.84 -5.20 -11.40
C VAL A 362 -19.97 -6.11 -11.87
N ARG A 363 -19.94 -7.36 -11.43
CA ARG A 363 -20.86 -8.43 -11.85
C ARG A 363 -21.50 -9.09 -10.63
N TRP A 364 -22.76 -9.48 -10.76
CA TRP A 364 -23.59 -10.00 -9.68
C TRP A 364 -24.19 -11.34 -10.04
N TRP A 365 -24.18 -12.29 -9.12
CA TRP A 365 -24.83 -13.58 -9.22
C TRP A 365 -25.76 -13.79 -8.04
N VAL A 366 -26.85 -14.52 -8.25
CA VAL A 366 -27.72 -15.03 -7.19
C VAL A 366 -27.76 -16.54 -7.34
N LEU A 367 -27.09 -17.24 -6.44
CA LEU A 367 -26.84 -18.67 -6.54
C LEU A 367 -27.59 -19.40 -5.43
N PRO A 368 -28.28 -20.52 -5.69
CA PRO A 368 -28.68 -21.44 -4.64
C PRO A 368 -27.48 -21.81 -3.74
N ALA A 369 -27.71 -22.04 -2.45
CA ALA A 369 -26.63 -22.28 -1.48
C ALA A 369 -25.72 -23.46 -1.86
N GLU A 370 -26.26 -24.45 -2.58
CA GLU A 370 -25.55 -25.63 -3.07
C GLU A 370 -24.58 -25.32 -4.22
N GLN A 371 -24.75 -24.17 -4.89
CA GLN A 371 -23.92 -23.67 -5.98
C GLN A 371 -23.03 -22.50 -5.55
N ALA A 372 -23.08 -22.10 -4.28
CA ALA A 372 -22.24 -21.02 -3.76
C ALA A 372 -20.76 -21.38 -3.93
N PRO A 373 -19.92 -20.45 -4.42
CA PRO A 373 -18.50 -20.72 -4.63
C PRO A 373 -17.82 -21.00 -3.28
N PRO A 374 -16.88 -21.97 -3.23
CA PRO A 374 -16.05 -22.14 -2.06
C PRO A 374 -15.13 -20.92 -1.87
N PRO A 375 -14.59 -20.71 -0.65
CA PRO A 375 -13.55 -19.71 -0.46
C PRO A 375 -12.33 -20.01 -1.36
N PRO A 376 -11.55 -18.98 -1.70
CA PRO A 376 -10.27 -19.15 -2.40
C PRO A 376 -9.37 -20.19 -1.70
N ALA A 377 -8.60 -20.95 -2.48
CA ALA A 377 -7.80 -22.07 -1.96
C ALA A 377 -6.56 -21.64 -1.13
N GLY A 378 -6.26 -20.35 -1.05
CA GLY A 378 -5.10 -19.81 -0.35
C GLY A 378 -5.28 -19.70 1.17
N ALA A 379 -4.18 -19.90 1.92
CA ALA A 379 -4.17 -19.95 3.37
C ALA A 379 -4.10 -18.54 3.99
N GLY A 380 -5.24 -17.86 4.09
CA GLY A 380 -5.38 -16.65 4.92
C GLY A 380 -6.36 -15.62 4.34
N GLU A 381 -7.26 -15.12 5.19
CA GLU A 381 -8.21 -14.05 4.81
C GLU A 381 -7.57 -12.66 4.74
N LYS A 382 -6.35 -12.48 5.31
CA LYS A 382 -5.82 -11.15 5.66
C LYS A 382 -4.95 -10.46 4.60
N SER A 383 -4.26 -11.17 3.70
CA SER A 383 -3.47 -10.53 2.64
C SER A 383 -3.90 -11.03 1.26
N ARG A 384 -4.12 -10.11 0.30
CA ARG A 384 -4.49 -10.46 -1.08
C ARG A 384 -3.44 -11.34 -1.76
N SER A 385 -2.18 -11.19 -1.38
CA SER A 385 -1.08 -12.06 -1.79
C SER A 385 -1.25 -13.55 -1.43
N GLU A 386 -2.04 -13.87 -0.41
CA GLU A 386 -2.20 -15.23 0.12
C GLU A 386 -3.56 -15.85 -0.21
N ARG A 387 -4.52 -15.06 -0.73
CA ARG A 387 -5.89 -15.50 -1.02
C ARG A 387 -5.94 -16.52 -2.18
N GLY A 388 -5.09 -16.36 -3.20
CA GLY A 388 -5.14 -17.19 -4.41
C GLY A 388 -6.38 -16.92 -5.29
N PRO A 389 -6.51 -17.59 -6.45
CA PRO A 389 -7.55 -17.29 -7.41
C PRO A 389 -8.94 -17.71 -6.91
N LEU A 390 -9.96 -16.94 -7.29
CA LEU A 390 -11.36 -17.24 -7.04
C LEU A 390 -11.81 -18.49 -7.81
N ALA A 391 -12.69 -19.30 -7.22
CA ALA A 391 -13.32 -20.41 -7.93
C ALA A 391 -14.08 -19.89 -9.17
N PRO A 392 -14.07 -20.60 -10.30
CA PRO A 392 -14.84 -20.15 -11.47
C PRO A 392 -16.35 -20.18 -11.19
N LEU A 393 -17.06 -19.18 -11.69
CA LEU A 393 -18.53 -19.19 -11.77
C LEU A 393 -18.91 -19.39 -13.25
N GLU A 394 -19.44 -20.57 -13.57
CA GLU A 394 -19.80 -20.94 -14.95
C GLU A 394 -21.11 -20.29 -15.40
N ASP A 395 -22.01 -20.01 -14.45
CA ASP A 395 -23.28 -19.37 -14.74
C ASP A 395 -23.11 -17.91 -15.17
N LYS A 396 -24.00 -17.45 -16.05
CA LYS A 396 -24.05 -16.04 -16.44
C LYS A 396 -24.41 -15.19 -15.23
N PRO A 397 -23.80 -13.99 -15.08
CA PRO A 397 -24.19 -13.08 -14.02
C PRO A 397 -25.66 -12.70 -14.17
N ALA A 398 -26.36 -12.62 -13.03
CA ALA A 398 -27.72 -12.10 -12.95
C ALA A 398 -27.77 -10.62 -13.36
N ALA A 399 -26.70 -9.87 -13.09
CA ALA A 399 -26.56 -8.49 -13.56
C ALA A 399 -25.09 -8.10 -13.72
N GLN A 400 -24.82 -7.14 -14.60
CA GLN A 400 -23.57 -6.40 -14.67
C GLN A 400 -23.87 -4.92 -14.47
N SER A 401 -23.17 -4.29 -13.53
CA SER A 401 -23.36 -2.87 -13.25
C SER A 401 -22.94 -2.03 -14.46
N ARG A 402 -23.68 -0.95 -14.70
CA ARG A 402 -23.26 0.06 -15.67
C ARG A 402 -22.17 0.94 -15.08
N ARG A 403 -21.26 1.39 -15.94
CA ARG A 403 -20.29 2.43 -15.63
C ARG A 403 -20.99 3.72 -15.20
N ASN A 404 -20.46 4.37 -14.18
CA ASN A 404 -21.07 5.56 -13.59
C ASN A 404 -20.08 6.64 -13.12
N GLY A 405 -18.77 6.40 -13.26
CA GLY A 405 -17.71 7.33 -12.87
C GLY A 405 -17.64 7.66 -11.37
N LYS A 406 -18.40 6.96 -10.53
CA LYS A 406 -18.45 7.15 -9.07
C LYS A 406 -17.94 5.95 -8.29
N GLY A 407 -17.80 4.79 -8.93
CA GLY A 407 -17.37 3.54 -8.30
C GLY A 407 -18.35 2.99 -7.27
N GLU A 408 -19.55 3.55 -7.15
CA GLU A 408 -20.60 3.08 -6.27
C GLU A 408 -21.60 2.26 -7.07
N HIS A 409 -21.75 0.98 -6.76
CA HIS A 409 -22.64 0.07 -7.48
C HIS A 409 -23.61 -0.58 -6.51
N ALA A 410 -24.86 -0.75 -6.95
CA ALA A 410 -25.89 -1.39 -6.17
C ALA A 410 -26.59 -2.49 -6.97
N PHE A 411 -26.95 -3.55 -6.26
CA PHE A 411 -27.77 -4.65 -6.75
C PHE A 411 -28.95 -4.86 -5.82
N LYS A 412 -30.11 -5.11 -6.43
CA LYS A 412 -31.37 -5.28 -5.71
C LYS A 412 -31.87 -6.70 -5.93
N MET A 413 -31.78 -7.53 -4.89
CA MET A 413 -32.40 -8.86 -4.91
C MET A 413 -33.85 -8.73 -4.41
N ARG A 414 -34.81 -9.22 -5.19
CA ARG A 414 -36.23 -9.26 -4.84
C ARG A 414 -36.60 -10.69 -4.45
N PRO A 415 -36.84 -10.99 -3.15
CA PRO A 415 -37.10 -12.37 -2.71
C PRO A 415 -38.27 -13.06 -3.42
N ASP A 416 -39.29 -12.30 -3.85
CA ASP A 416 -40.48 -12.79 -4.55
C ASP A 416 -40.19 -13.33 -5.96
N GLU A 417 -39.03 -13.03 -6.54
CA GLU A 417 -38.59 -13.55 -7.84
C GLU A 417 -37.94 -14.94 -7.76
N PHE A 418 -37.73 -15.48 -6.55
CA PHE A 418 -37.01 -16.74 -6.31
C PHE A 418 -37.90 -17.77 -5.59
N GLU A 419 -37.58 -19.06 -5.76
CA GLU A 419 -38.23 -20.12 -4.98
C GLU A 419 -37.77 -20.07 -3.51
N PRO A 420 -38.58 -20.55 -2.56
CA PRO A 420 -38.15 -20.62 -1.16
C PRO A 420 -36.86 -21.43 -0.99
N GLY A 421 -35.88 -20.85 -0.31
CA GLY A 421 -34.55 -21.44 -0.20
C GLY A 421 -33.50 -20.48 0.29
N LEU A 422 -32.30 -20.99 0.55
CA LEU A 422 -31.12 -20.20 0.90
C LEU A 422 -30.32 -19.88 -0.37
N TYR A 423 -30.00 -18.60 -0.55
CA TYR A 423 -29.23 -18.11 -1.68
C TYR A 423 -27.97 -17.39 -1.22
N ARG A 424 -26.93 -17.46 -2.03
CA ARG A 424 -25.74 -16.62 -1.96
C ARG A 424 -25.81 -15.58 -3.07
N VAL A 425 -25.93 -14.31 -2.70
CA VAL A 425 -25.69 -13.21 -3.63
C VAL A 425 -24.19 -12.93 -3.65
N VAL A 426 -23.58 -13.04 -4.81
CA VAL A 426 -22.14 -12.85 -5.02
C VAL A 426 -21.91 -11.63 -5.88
N CYS A 427 -21.00 -10.76 -5.48
CA CYS A 427 -20.50 -9.66 -6.29
C CYS A 427 -19.02 -9.88 -6.59
N ARG A 428 -18.65 -9.91 -7.87
CA ARG A 428 -17.24 -9.88 -8.29
C ARG A 428 -16.90 -8.54 -8.94
N VAL A 429 -15.77 -8.00 -8.53
CA VAL A 429 -15.19 -6.77 -9.07
C VAL A 429 -13.86 -7.10 -9.71
N ARG A 430 -13.68 -6.73 -10.98
CA ARG A 430 -12.49 -7.03 -11.75
C ARG A 430 -11.89 -5.78 -12.39
N ASP A 431 -10.58 -5.63 -12.25
CA ASP A 431 -9.81 -4.76 -13.12
C ASP A 431 -9.46 -5.47 -14.43
N THR A 432 -9.89 -4.91 -15.56
CA THR A 432 -9.53 -5.42 -16.89
C THR A 432 -8.14 -4.97 -17.31
N THR A 433 -7.63 -3.89 -16.71
CA THR A 433 -6.40 -3.18 -17.03
C THR A 433 -6.36 -2.68 -18.48
N GLU A 434 -7.53 -2.49 -19.08
CA GLU A 434 -7.72 -1.99 -20.44
C GLU A 434 -7.84 -0.47 -20.44
N MET A 435 -6.71 0.20 -20.67
CA MET A 435 -6.68 1.66 -20.72
C MET A 435 -7.33 2.20 -21.98
N SER A 436 -7.97 3.36 -21.87
CA SER A 436 -8.54 4.05 -23.03
C SER A 436 -7.44 4.38 -24.05
N GLY A 437 -7.55 3.78 -25.25
CA GLY A 437 -6.64 4.01 -26.38
C GLY A 437 -5.52 2.97 -26.50
N ASP A 438 -5.34 2.12 -25.50
CA ASP A 438 -4.41 1.00 -25.59
C ASP A 438 -5.06 -0.16 -26.36
N ARG A 439 -4.23 -0.89 -27.11
CA ARG A 439 -4.68 -2.04 -27.91
C ARG A 439 -4.80 -3.33 -27.11
N LEU A 440 -4.16 -3.37 -25.95
CA LEU A 440 -3.98 -4.55 -25.12
C LEU A 440 -4.10 -4.12 -23.66
N PRO A 441 -4.64 -4.99 -22.78
CA PRO A 441 -4.59 -4.74 -21.36
C PRO A 441 -3.14 -4.68 -20.86
N TRP A 442 -2.92 -3.97 -19.76
CA TRP A 442 -1.59 -3.88 -19.15
C TRP A 442 -1.14 -5.18 -18.51
N VAL A 443 -2.09 -6.03 -18.08
CA VAL A 443 -1.83 -7.37 -17.56
C VAL A 443 -2.48 -8.39 -18.49
N LEU A 444 -1.64 -9.24 -19.11
CA LEU A 444 -2.09 -10.35 -19.96
C LEU A 444 -2.22 -11.65 -19.18
N LYS A 445 -1.47 -11.78 -18.08
CA LYS A 445 -1.44 -13.00 -17.27
C LYS A 445 -1.48 -12.68 -15.79
N ASP A 446 -2.51 -13.19 -15.12
CA ASP A 446 -2.72 -13.06 -13.68
C ASP A 446 -2.95 -14.46 -13.06
N ASP A 447 -1.85 -15.20 -12.86
CA ASP A 447 -1.91 -16.54 -12.27
C ASP A 447 -2.42 -16.51 -10.81
N GLY A 448 -2.26 -15.36 -10.13
CA GLY A 448 -2.65 -15.19 -8.73
C GLY A 448 -4.14 -14.84 -8.54
N GLY A 449 -4.85 -14.48 -9.61
CA GLY A 449 -6.21 -13.94 -9.52
C GLY A 449 -6.28 -12.61 -8.76
N LEU A 450 -5.20 -11.81 -8.83
CA LEU A 450 -5.07 -10.54 -8.12
C LEU A 450 -5.95 -9.45 -8.72
N LEU A 451 -6.38 -9.52 -9.97
CA LEU A 451 -7.20 -8.46 -10.57
C LEU A 451 -8.69 -8.57 -10.23
N GLU A 452 -9.12 -9.66 -9.62
CA GLU A 452 -10.52 -9.90 -9.27
C GLU A 452 -10.69 -10.07 -7.74
N SER A 453 -11.79 -9.55 -7.21
CA SER A 453 -12.19 -9.75 -5.82
C SER A 453 -13.68 -10.05 -5.72
N GLU A 454 -14.06 -10.67 -4.61
CA GLU A 454 -15.40 -11.17 -4.36
C GLU A 454 -15.88 -10.79 -2.96
N CYS A 455 -17.12 -10.34 -2.88
CA CYS A 455 -17.87 -10.28 -1.65
C CYS A 455 -19.25 -10.94 -1.85
N GLY A 456 -19.96 -11.23 -0.77
CA GLY A 456 -21.30 -11.79 -0.91
C GLY A 456 -22.12 -11.81 0.37
N TRP A 457 -23.40 -12.12 0.19
CA TRP A 457 -24.41 -12.11 1.24
C TRP A 457 -25.25 -13.39 1.16
N TRP A 458 -25.59 -13.90 2.33
CA TRP A 458 -26.56 -14.99 2.46
C TRP A 458 -27.96 -14.41 2.61
N VAL A 459 -28.90 -14.87 1.79
CA VAL A 459 -30.29 -14.43 1.78
C VAL A 459 -31.20 -15.64 1.90
N LEU A 460 -32.11 -15.64 2.86
CA LEU A 460 -33.13 -16.68 3.01
C LEU A 460 -34.46 -16.18 2.44
N VAL A 461 -34.95 -16.87 1.40
CA VAL A 461 -36.27 -16.67 0.84
C VAL A 461 -37.24 -17.60 1.57
N GLU A 462 -38.15 -17.04 2.36
CA GLU A 462 -39.07 -17.81 3.19
C GLU A 462 -40.31 -18.28 2.42
N PRO A 463 -40.87 -19.48 2.72
CA PRO A 463 -42.01 -20.05 1.98
C PRO A 463 -43.27 -19.19 1.98
N GLU A 464 -43.45 -18.38 3.02
CA GLU A 464 -44.64 -17.57 3.28
C GLU A 464 -44.72 -16.30 2.41
N LEU A 465 -43.67 -16.04 1.63
CA LEU A 465 -43.53 -14.83 0.81
C LEU A 465 -44.15 -14.95 -0.59
N ARG A 466 -44.51 -16.17 -1.04
CA ARG A 466 -45.21 -16.37 -2.31
C ARG A 466 -46.72 -16.24 -2.13
N GLY A 467 -47.29 -15.12 -2.59
CA GLY A 467 -48.74 -14.93 -2.67
C GLY A 467 -49.31 -13.70 -1.97
N ARG A 468 -48.50 -12.66 -1.70
CA ARG A 468 -48.96 -11.33 -1.28
C ARG A 468 -48.72 -10.28 -2.35
#